data_AF-A0A254STH2-F1
#
_entry.id   AF-A0A254STH2-F1
#
_cell.length_a   1.000
_cell.length_b   1.000
_cell.length_c   1.000
_cell.angle_alpha   90.00
_cell.angle_beta   90.00
_cell.angle_gamma   90.00
#
_symmetry.space_group_name_H-M   'P 1'
#
loop_
_entity.id
_entity.type
_entity.pdbx_description
1 polymer ?
#
loop_
_entity_poly.entity_id
_entity_poly.type
_entity_poly.pdbx_seq_one_letter_code
_entity_poly.pdbx_strand_id
1 'polypeptide(L)'
;MTKASAGDTVFFEAGTYQVPYTEGQANTITLSKSGMADKPIVFYAAGHATAVIDFQFPELTYVDKGVGLSMTGSYYELHGLAITRAGYQGAYVTGSYNKFYNMSFFENRNSGLEINKGGNHTLVVNVDAYRNYDPKKKGGMADGFASKQTQGAGNVFINCRAWENSDDGFDFFDSPDSVIVYDSWAFRNGVNVFGYAAELFDGNGNGFKMGGNKAQANHRCTRCIAFDNPVKGFDQNNNTGGITVEQSLAYRNGSSGAANYGMGGALNAGQKHHLRNNISYKGKNADSFGSSSEQKTNSWNISVTVSDDDFESLDTSLATIARNADGLLPYTKLFRLKKGSVLIDKGTEIGFDYVGSAPDLGPYEYGEIAAESSSSEVSSSSAATTVIRRRVAPADRRKVAPRFNALGRSVKSAEPFRWSVSWF
;
A
#
# COMPACT_ATOMS: atom_id res chain seq x y z
N MET A 1 -24.15 -2.83 -12.21
CA MET A 1 -23.51 -3.14 -10.91
C MET A 1 -24.47 -3.82 -9.94
N THR A 2 -25.56 -3.19 -9.49
CA THR A 2 -26.43 -3.70 -8.40
C THR A 2 -27.25 -4.96 -8.71
N LYS A 3 -27.37 -5.35 -9.99
CA LYS A 3 -28.09 -6.56 -10.42
C LYS A 3 -27.25 -7.84 -10.33
N ALA A 4 -25.92 -7.75 -10.34
CA ALA A 4 -25.02 -8.91 -10.29
C ALA A 4 -25.26 -9.74 -9.01
N SER A 5 -25.04 -11.04 -9.08
CA SER A 5 -25.20 -12.00 -7.98
C SER A 5 -23.99 -12.94 -7.94
N ALA A 6 -23.90 -13.79 -6.91
CA ALA A 6 -22.74 -14.69 -6.73
C ALA A 6 -22.39 -15.47 -8.01
N GLY A 7 -21.14 -15.35 -8.46
CA GLY A 7 -20.62 -15.96 -9.68
C GLY A 7 -20.74 -15.10 -10.94
N ASP A 8 -21.46 -13.98 -10.90
CA ASP A 8 -21.54 -13.06 -12.04
C ASP A 8 -20.24 -12.26 -12.22
N THR A 9 -19.89 -12.01 -13.47
CA THR A 9 -18.87 -11.03 -13.85
C THR A 9 -19.50 -9.86 -14.62
N VAL A 10 -19.23 -8.63 -14.19
CA VAL A 10 -19.59 -7.40 -14.89
C VAL A 10 -18.34 -6.85 -15.56
N PHE A 11 -18.33 -6.86 -16.89
CA PHE A 11 -17.25 -6.31 -17.69
C PHE A 11 -17.45 -4.81 -17.94
N PHE A 12 -16.36 -4.05 -17.83
CA PHE A 12 -16.28 -2.64 -18.14
C PHE A 12 -15.31 -2.44 -19.30
N GLU A 13 -15.77 -1.69 -20.29
CA GLU A 13 -14.89 -1.16 -21.33
C GLU A 13 -14.06 -0.01 -20.75
N ALA A 14 -12.89 0.23 -21.32
CA ALA A 14 -12.10 1.39 -20.95
C ALA A 14 -12.86 2.68 -21.29
N GLY A 15 -12.86 3.64 -20.37
CA GLY A 15 -13.59 4.89 -20.53
C GLY A 15 -14.13 5.44 -19.22
N THR A 16 -14.87 6.54 -19.34
CA THR A 16 -15.45 7.25 -18.19
C THR A 16 -16.95 6.99 -18.09
N TYR A 17 -17.37 6.49 -16.93
CA TYR A 17 -18.75 6.24 -16.53
C TYR A 17 -19.18 7.33 -15.55
N GLN A 18 -20.04 8.23 -16.00
CA GLN A 18 -20.51 9.34 -15.17
C GLN A 18 -21.66 8.88 -14.26
N VAL A 19 -21.55 9.17 -12.97
CA VAL A 19 -22.63 9.07 -11.99
C VAL A 19 -23.12 10.50 -11.73
N PRO A 20 -24.32 10.89 -12.22
CA PRO A 20 -24.77 12.27 -12.17
C PRO A 20 -24.75 12.86 -10.76
N TYR A 21 -24.20 14.05 -10.63
CA TYR A 21 -24.25 14.87 -9.42
C TYR A 21 -25.54 15.69 -9.37
N THR A 22 -26.13 15.82 -8.19
CA THR A 22 -27.21 16.76 -7.88
C THR A 22 -26.86 17.46 -6.57
N GLU A 23 -26.98 18.78 -6.54
CA GLU A 23 -26.58 19.58 -5.37
C GLU A 23 -27.28 19.10 -4.09
N GLY A 24 -26.47 18.90 -3.04
CA GLY A 24 -26.93 18.43 -1.74
C GLY A 24 -27.37 16.97 -1.67
N GLN A 25 -27.24 16.19 -2.75
CA GLN A 25 -27.67 14.78 -2.78
C GLN A 25 -26.48 13.82 -2.93
N ALA A 26 -26.52 12.72 -2.17
CA ALA A 26 -25.61 11.60 -2.38
C ALA A 26 -26.01 10.83 -3.65
N ASN A 27 -25.02 10.37 -4.42
CA ASN A 27 -25.19 9.53 -5.61
C ASN A 27 -24.43 8.20 -5.48
N THR A 28 -24.36 7.69 -4.24
CA THR A 28 -23.66 6.45 -3.86
C THR A 28 -24.13 5.23 -4.65
N ILE A 29 -23.19 4.40 -5.09
CA ILE A 29 -23.45 3.06 -5.60
C ILE A 29 -23.33 2.07 -4.45
N THR A 30 -24.44 1.43 -4.08
CA THR A 30 -24.46 0.43 -3.01
C THR A 30 -24.24 -0.98 -3.55
N LEU A 31 -23.21 -1.66 -3.05
CA LEU A 31 -22.87 -3.06 -3.32
C LEU A 31 -23.22 -3.91 -2.08
N SER A 32 -24.50 -4.21 -1.90
CA SER A 32 -25.03 -4.88 -0.70
C SER A 32 -25.23 -6.40 -0.82
N LYS A 33 -25.25 -6.92 -2.05
CA LYS A 33 -25.28 -8.38 -2.28
C LYS A 33 -23.93 -9.00 -1.94
N SER A 34 -23.90 -10.30 -1.69
CA SER A 34 -22.64 -11.02 -1.45
C SER A 34 -22.43 -12.13 -2.46
N GLY A 35 -21.17 -12.32 -2.87
CA GLY A 35 -20.70 -13.53 -3.51
C GLY A 35 -20.49 -14.65 -2.50
N MET A 36 -19.77 -15.69 -2.94
CA MET A 36 -19.25 -16.76 -2.10
C MET A 36 -17.75 -16.94 -2.38
N ALA A 37 -17.03 -17.62 -1.48
CA ALA A 37 -15.59 -17.85 -1.64
C ALA A 37 -15.22 -18.51 -2.98
N ASP A 38 -16.05 -19.41 -3.48
CA ASP A 38 -15.88 -20.10 -4.77
C ASP A 38 -16.62 -19.43 -5.94
N LYS A 39 -17.48 -18.44 -5.66
CA LYS A 39 -18.31 -17.72 -6.65
C LYS A 39 -18.40 -16.24 -6.28
N PRO A 40 -17.29 -15.49 -6.38
CA PRO A 40 -17.30 -14.06 -6.09
C PRO A 40 -18.18 -13.30 -7.09
N ILE A 41 -18.55 -12.07 -6.75
CA ILE A 41 -19.11 -11.10 -7.70
C ILE A 41 -17.93 -10.30 -8.27
N VAL A 42 -17.67 -10.42 -9.57
CA VAL A 42 -16.46 -9.83 -10.17
C VAL A 42 -16.83 -8.59 -11.00
N PHE A 43 -16.19 -7.46 -10.75
CA PHE A 43 -16.22 -6.29 -11.63
C PHE A 43 -14.87 -6.15 -12.31
N TYR A 44 -14.83 -6.19 -13.63
CA TYR A 44 -13.58 -6.33 -14.37
C TYR A 44 -13.44 -5.29 -15.48
N ALA A 45 -12.34 -4.54 -15.43
CA ALA A 45 -11.76 -3.81 -16.55
C ALA A 45 -10.32 -4.30 -16.78
N ALA A 46 -9.89 -4.36 -18.04
CA ALA A 46 -8.54 -4.78 -18.37
C ALA A 46 -7.51 -3.66 -18.08
N GLY A 47 -6.40 -4.02 -17.43
CA GLY A 47 -5.33 -3.09 -17.08
C GLY A 47 -5.51 -2.41 -15.72
N HIS A 48 -4.79 -1.30 -15.51
CA HIS A 48 -4.83 -0.52 -14.27
C HIS A 48 -5.71 0.73 -14.43
N ALA A 49 -6.77 0.83 -13.62
CA ALA A 49 -7.65 2.00 -13.53
C ALA A 49 -8.18 2.51 -14.90
N THR A 50 -8.51 1.61 -15.82
CA THR A 50 -8.93 1.94 -17.20
C THR A 50 -10.41 2.28 -17.34
N ALA A 51 -11.25 1.80 -16.42
CA ALA A 51 -12.66 2.18 -16.34
C ALA A 51 -12.88 3.15 -15.17
N VAL A 52 -13.06 4.43 -15.50
CA VAL A 52 -13.20 5.52 -14.52
C VAL A 52 -14.67 5.71 -14.16
N ILE A 53 -15.05 5.46 -12.91
CA ILE A 53 -16.35 5.80 -12.35
C ILE A 53 -16.23 7.16 -11.68
N ASP A 54 -16.88 8.14 -12.29
CA ASP A 54 -16.76 9.55 -11.94
C ASP A 54 -18.07 10.05 -11.32
N PHE A 55 -18.03 10.33 -10.02
CA PHE A 55 -19.20 10.76 -9.23
C PHE A 55 -19.51 12.26 -9.32
N GLN A 56 -18.71 13.00 -10.08
CA GLN A 56 -18.95 14.39 -10.50
C GLN A 56 -19.18 15.42 -9.39
N PHE A 57 -18.81 15.14 -8.12
CA PHE A 57 -18.86 16.19 -7.10
C PHE A 57 -17.89 17.33 -7.45
N PRO A 58 -18.33 18.60 -7.40
CA PRO A 58 -17.44 19.74 -7.55
C PRO A 58 -16.38 19.77 -6.43
N GLU A 59 -15.27 20.48 -6.66
CA GLU A 59 -14.32 20.77 -5.59
C GLU A 59 -14.99 21.48 -4.42
N LEU A 60 -14.44 21.31 -3.21
CA LEU A 60 -14.95 21.91 -1.96
C LEU A 60 -16.41 21.58 -1.60
N THR A 61 -17.06 20.70 -2.35
CA THR A 61 -18.45 20.27 -2.13
C THR A 61 -18.47 18.82 -1.67
N TYR A 62 -19.26 18.51 -0.65
CA TYR A 62 -19.40 17.15 -0.10
C TYR A 62 -20.81 16.91 0.41
N VAL A 63 -21.18 15.64 0.57
CA VAL A 63 -22.40 15.22 1.28
C VAL A 63 -21.98 14.22 2.35
N ASP A 64 -22.39 14.44 3.60
CA ASP A 64 -22.04 13.52 4.70
C ASP A 64 -22.52 12.10 4.37
N LYS A 65 -21.59 11.14 4.43
CA LYS A 65 -21.83 9.73 4.05
C LYS A 65 -22.20 9.50 2.58
N GLY A 66 -22.08 10.51 1.71
CA GLY A 66 -22.24 10.40 0.26
C GLY A 66 -21.02 9.74 -0.41
N VAL A 67 -20.71 8.51 0.00
CA VAL A 67 -19.54 7.74 -0.49
C VAL A 67 -19.72 7.33 -1.95
N GLY A 68 -18.64 7.02 -2.66
CA GLY A 68 -18.71 6.50 -4.03
C GLY A 68 -19.28 5.08 -4.04
N LEU A 69 -18.50 4.11 -3.56
CA LEU A 69 -18.91 2.72 -3.38
C LEU A 69 -19.21 2.43 -1.91
N SER A 70 -20.46 2.12 -1.58
CA SER A 70 -20.83 1.57 -0.26
C SER A 70 -20.85 0.05 -0.34
N MET A 71 -19.84 -0.61 0.24
CA MET A 71 -19.63 -2.06 0.13
C MET A 71 -19.97 -2.77 1.44
N THR A 72 -21.26 -3.03 1.64
CA THR A 72 -21.76 -3.80 2.78
C THR A 72 -21.78 -5.31 2.52
N GLY A 73 -21.80 -5.70 1.24
CA GLY A 73 -21.69 -7.10 0.83
C GLY A 73 -20.26 -7.64 0.86
N SER A 74 -20.16 -8.97 0.80
CA SER A 74 -18.90 -9.72 0.91
C SER A 74 -18.56 -10.45 -0.39
N TYR A 75 -17.31 -10.89 -0.54
CA TYR A 75 -16.82 -11.65 -1.70
C TYR A 75 -17.01 -10.94 -3.05
N TYR A 76 -16.74 -9.63 -3.10
CA TYR A 76 -16.51 -8.93 -4.36
C TYR A 76 -15.04 -9.00 -4.78
N GLU A 77 -14.80 -9.04 -6.08
CA GLU A 77 -13.47 -8.81 -6.68
C GLU A 77 -13.57 -7.67 -7.71
N LEU A 78 -12.87 -6.56 -7.47
CA LEU A 78 -12.90 -5.37 -8.32
C LEU A 78 -11.54 -5.21 -8.99
N HIS A 79 -11.53 -5.14 -10.32
CA HIS A 79 -10.33 -5.06 -11.13
C HIS A 79 -10.36 -3.87 -12.08
N GLY A 80 -9.26 -3.12 -12.15
CA GLY A 80 -9.03 -2.14 -13.22
C GLY A 80 -9.93 -0.91 -13.19
N LEU A 81 -10.67 -0.68 -12.10
CA LEU A 81 -11.56 0.46 -11.97
C LEU A 81 -10.83 1.66 -11.33
N ALA A 82 -11.24 2.86 -11.69
CA ALA A 82 -10.83 4.10 -11.03
C ALA A 82 -12.07 4.75 -10.40
N ILE A 83 -12.00 5.15 -9.13
CA ILE A 83 -13.08 5.83 -8.43
C ILE A 83 -12.67 7.26 -8.14
N THR A 84 -13.43 8.22 -8.67
CA THR A 84 -13.09 9.65 -8.53
C THR A 84 -14.28 10.55 -8.26
N ARG A 85 -14.00 11.70 -7.64
CA ARG A 85 -14.94 12.77 -7.33
C ARG A 85 -16.20 12.28 -6.59
N ALA A 86 -16.05 11.29 -5.71
CA ALA A 86 -17.09 10.90 -4.77
C ALA A 86 -17.32 11.99 -3.71
N GLY A 87 -18.56 12.15 -3.28
CA GLY A 87 -18.97 13.17 -2.30
C GLY A 87 -18.48 12.96 -0.87
N TYR A 88 -17.83 11.83 -0.61
CA TYR A 88 -17.17 11.47 0.65
C TYR A 88 -16.05 10.45 0.33
N GLN A 89 -15.92 9.31 1.02
CA GLN A 89 -14.89 8.30 0.65
C GLN A 89 -15.13 7.77 -0.77
N GLY A 90 -14.06 7.40 -1.47
CA GLY A 90 -14.16 6.72 -2.77
C GLY A 90 -14.83 5.35 -2.62
N ALA A 91 -14.36 4.53 -1.69
CA ALA A 91 -15.03 3.32 -1.23
C ALA A 91 -15.09 3.24 0.29
N TYR A 92 -16.22 2.74 0.80
CA TYR A 92 -16.43 2.46 2.23
C TYR A 92 -16.85 1.00 2.42
N VAL A 93 -15.97 0.21 2.99
CA VAL A 93 -16.06 -1.25 3.07
C VAL A 93 -16.41 -1.69 4.48
N THR A 94 -17.59 -2.31 4.62
CA THR A 94 -18.04 -2.92 5.88
C THR A 94 -18.29 -4.42 5.74
N GLY A 95 -18.34 -4.94 4.51
CA GLY A 95 -18.40 -6.38 4.23
C GLY A 95 -17.03 -7.06 4.32
N SER A 96 -17.03 -8.37 4.14
CA SER A 96 -15.87 -9.23 4.36
C SER A 96 -15.33 -9.83 3.06
N TYR A 97 -14.05 -10.23 3.05
CA TYR A 97 -13.44 -10.98 1.94
C TYR A 97 -13.54 -10.29 0.57
N ASN A 98 -13.56 -8.96 0.56
CA ASN A 98 -13.57 -8.16 -0.66
C ASN A 98 -12.14 -7.97 -1.17
N LYS A 99 -11.96 -7.94 -2.49
CA LYS A 99 -10.65 -7.79 -3.11
C LYS A 99 -10.64 -6.66 -4.13
N PHE A 100 -9.57 -5.87 -4.11
CA PHE A 100 -9.34 -4.73 -5.00
C PHE A 100 -8.00 -4.92 -5.71
N TYR A 101 -8.03 -4.90 -7.04
CA TYR A 101 -6.88 -5.20 -7.88
C TYR A 101 -6.69 -4.14 -8.97
N ASN A 102 -5.49 -3.59 -9.09
CA ASN A 102 -5.12 -2.68 -10.18
C ASN A 102 -6.08 -1.47 -10.29
N MET A 103 -6.43 -0.87 -9.16
CA MET A 103 -7.43 0.20 -9.07
C MET A 103 -6.82 1.55 -8.68
N SER A 104 -7.57 2.62 -8.89
CA SER A 104 -7.25 3.95 -8.34
C SER A 104 -8.41 4.54 -7.54
N PHE A 105 -8.12 5.24 -6.45
CA PHE A 105 -9.07 6.07 -5.69
C PHE A 105 -8.53 7.49 -5.57
N PHE A 106 -9.08 8.44 -6.31
CA PHE A 106 -8.46 9.76 -6.39
C PHE A 106 -9.46 10.92 -6.46
N GLU A 107 -9.03 12.07 -5.94
CA GLU A 107 -9.85 13.30 -5.95
C GLU A 107 -11.24 13.08 -5.35
N ASN A 108 -11.36 12.22 -4.33
CA ASN A 108 -12.58 12.04 -3.54
C ASN A 108 -12.66 13.05 -2.40
N ARG A 109 -13.86 13.31 -1.88
CA ARG A 109 -14.13 14.32 -0.83
C ARG A 109 -13.93 13.78 0.59
N ASN A 110 -13.28 12.64 0.71
CA ASN A 110 -12.77 11.98 1.92
C ASN A 110 -11.78 10.87 1.49
N SER A 111 -11.34 10.00 2.40
CA SER A 111 -10.34 8.98 2.13
C SER A 111 -10.64 8.13 0.88
N GLY A 112 -9.60 7.74 0.13
CA GLY A 112 -9.75 7.00 -1.12
C GLY A 112 -10.51 5.68 -0.92
N LEU A 113 -9.98 4.81 -0.06
CA LEU A 113 -10.62 3.56 0.36
C LEU A 113 -10.57 3.46 1.88
N GLU A 114 -11.73 3.30 2.51
CA GLU A 114 -11.87 3.08 3.95
C GLU A 114 -12.49 1.71 4.26
N ILE A 115 -11.85 0.92 5.13
CA ILE A 115 -12.35 -0.30 5.73
C ILE A 115 -12.68 -0.01 7.21
N ASN A 116 -13.94 -0.23 7.59
CA ASN A 116 -14.45 0.11 8.91
C ASN A 116 -15.70 -0.73 9.22
N LYS A 117 -16.31 -0.54 10.41
CA LYS A 117 -17.61 -1.09 10.81
C LYS A 117 -17.76 -2.60 10.54
N GLY A 118 -16.74 -3.38 10.91
CA GLY A 118 -16.71 -4.83 10.78
C GLY A 118 -16.07 -5.34 9.48
N GLY A 119 -15.72 -4.45 8.54
CA GLY A 119 -15.02 -4.83 7.32
C GLY A 119 -13.72 -5.57 7.63
N ASN A 120 -13.56 -6.77 7.09
CA ASN A 120 -12.50 -7.71 7.48
C ASN A 120 -12.07 -8.58 6.29
N HIS A 121 -10.86 -9.16 6.37
CA HIS A 121 -10.26 -9.96 5.29
C HIS A 121 -10.30 -9.26 3.91
N THR A 122 -10.22 -7.93 3.89
CA THR A 122 -10.15 -7.17 2.65
C THR A 122 -8.72 -7.19 2.12
N LEU A 123 -8.57 -7.53 0.85
CA LEU A 123 -7.27 -7.59 0.17
C LEU A 123 -7.17 -6.49 -0.88
N VAL A 124 -6.18 -5.62 -0.76
CA VAL A 124 -5.94 -4.49 -1.66
C VAL A 124 -4.58 -4.66 -2.32
N VAL A 125 -4.54 -4.87 -3.64
CA VAL A 125 -3.32 -5.20 -4.37
C VAL A 125 -3.16 -4.31 -5.58
N ASN A 126 -1.97 -3.71 -5.74
CA ASN A 126 -1.63 -2.84 -6.87
C ASN A 126 -2.58 -1.64 -6.99
N VAL A 127 -2.96 -1.02 -5.86
CA VAL A 127 -3.92 0.08 -5.85
C VAL A 127 -3.23 1.41 -5.56
N ASP A 128 -3.66 2.45 -6.27
CA ASP A 128 -3.22 3.83 -6.07
C ASP A 128 -4.32 4.65 -5.36
N ALA A 129 -3.96 5.46 -4.37
CA ALA A 129 -4.88 6.39 -3.74
C ALA A 129 -4.24 7.78 -3.57
N TYR A 130 -4.78 8.79 -4.25
CA TYR A 130 -4.09 10.07 -4.35
C TYR A 130 -5.01 11.28 -4.46
N ARG A 131 -4.51 12.42 -3.99
CA ARG A 131 -5.22 13.72 -4.07
C ARG A 131 -6.64 13.67 -3.51
N ASN A 132 -6.88 12.79 -2.54
CA ASN A 132 -8.12 12.83 -1.77
C ASN A 132 -8.05 13.98 -0.76
N TYR A 133 -9.12 14.75 -0.65
CA TYR A 133 -9.21 15.92 0.24
C TYR A 133 -10.63 16.06 0.75
N ASP A 134 -10.81 16.22 2.07
CA ASP A 134 -12.13 16.44 2.66
C ASP A 134 -12.37 17.93 2.97
N PRO A 135 -13.35 18.59 2.33
CA PRO A 135 -13.70 19.97 2.69
C PRO A 135 -14.28 20.07 4.11
N LYS A 136 -14.88 18.96 4.59
CA LYS A 136 -15.55 18.87 5.89
C LYS A 136 -14.63 19.23 7.07
N LYS A 137 -13.39 18.73 7.06
CA LYS A 137 -12.37 19.05 8.06
C LYS A 137 -11.13 19.68 7.42
N LYS A 138 -11.31 20.37 6.30
CA LYS A 138 -10.24 21.16 5.67
C LYS A 138 -9.02 20.30 5.33
N GLY A 139 -9.24 19.05 4.95
CA GLY A 139 -8.19 18.09 4.63
C GLY A 139 -7.66 17.27 5.80
N GLY A 140 -8.13 17.48 7.03
CA GLY A 140 -7.74 16.72 8.23
C GLY A 140 -8.46 15.37 8.42
N MET A 141 -8.97 14.76 7.34
CA MET A 141 -9.60 13.44 7.39
C MET A 141 -9.32 12.56 6.16
N ALA A 142 -9.04 13.13 4.98
CA ALA A 142 -8.92 12.36 3.75
C ALA A 142 -7.53 11.72 3.57
N ASP A 143 -7.48 10.40 3.78
CA ASP A 143 -6.30 9.58 3.55
C ASP A 143 -6.27 8.97 2.15
N GLY A 144 -5.14 8.36 1.79
CA GLY A 144 -5.11 7.40 0.69
C GLY A 144 -5.91 6.13 1.04
N PHE A 145 -5.42 5.41 2.05
CA PHE A 145 -6.02 4.18 2.56
C PHE A 145 -6.29 4.25 4.05
N ALA A 146 -7.51 3.92 4.45
CA ALA A 146 -7.95 3.95 5.83
C ALA A 146 -8.43 2.54 6.25
N SER A 147 -7.79 1.93 7.23
CA SER A 147 -8.19 0.62 7.77
C SER A 147 -8.23 0.78 9.29
N LYS A 148 -9.32 1.37 9.79
CA LYS A 148 -9.31 2.11 11.06
C LYS A 148 -10.57 1.87 11.88
N GLN A 149 -10.54 2.36 13.12
CA GLN A 149 -11.64 2.34 14.07
C GLN A 149 -12.16 0.91 14.27
N THR A 150 -13.44 0.72 13.96
CA THR A 150 -14.18 -0.52 14.16
C THR A 150 -14.08 -1.49 12.98
N GLN A 151 -13.01 -1.45 12.18
CA GLN A 151 -12.69 -2.54 11.24
C GLN A 151 -12.61 -3.89 11.96
N GLY A 152 -12.66 -4.99 11.22
CA GLY A 152 -12.28 -6.31 11.72
C GLY A 152 -10.91 -6.75 11.22
N ALA A 153 -10.47 -7.93 11.67
CA ALA A 153 -9.14 -8.49 11.38
C ALA A 153 -8.88 -8.84 9.90
N GLY A 154 -7.60 -9.04 9.56
CA GLY A 154 -7.19 -9.71 8.32
C GLY A 154 -7.12 -8.80 7.09
N ASN A 155 -7.19 -7.47 7.26
CA ASN A 155 -7.05 -6.53 6.15
C ASN A 155 -5.58 -6.39 5.73
N VAL A 156 -5.32 -6.48 4.42
CA VAL A 156 -3.97 -6.51 3.85
C VAL A 156 -3.86 -5.61 2.63
N PHE A 157 -2.76 -4.85 2.58
CA PHE A 157 -2.39 -3.98 1.46
C PHE A 157 -1.06 -4.45 0.86
N ILE A 158 -1.00 -4.63 -0.46
CA ILE A 158 0.19 -5.13 -1.15
C ILE A 158 0.45 -4.27 -2.38
N ASN A 159 1.67 -3.77 -2.52
CA ASN A 159 2.11 -3.06 -3.71
C ASN A 159 1.26 -1.81 -4.04
N CYS A 160 0.78 -1.12 -2.99
CA CYS A 160 -0.07 0.07 -3.09
C CYS A 160 0.76 1.37 -3.08
N ARG A 161 0.22 2.45 -3.64
CA ARG A 161 0.81 3.81 -3.52
C ARG A 161 -0.22 4.78 -2.97
N ALA A 162 0.17 5.56 -1.97
CA ALA A 162 -0.65 6.65 -1.44
C ALA A 162 0.13 7.97 -1.48
N TRP A 163 -0.34 8.94 -2.26
CA TRP A 163 0.38 10.21 -2.37
C TRP A 163 -0.51 11.43 -2.51
N GLU A 164 -0.01 12.57 -2.03
CA GLU A 164 -0.68 13.87 -2.17
C GLU A 164 -2.11 13.87 -1.61
N ASN A 165 -2.45 12.93 -0.73
CA ASN A 165 -3.68 12.97 0.05
C ASN A 165 -3.56 14.06 1.12
N SER A 166 -4.67 14.67 1.49
CA SER A 166 -4.63 15.83 2.38
C SER A 166 -4.25 15.47 3.81
N ASP A 167 -4.64 14.30 4.33
CA ASP A 167 -4.28 13.88 5.69
C ASP A 167 -3.08 12.92 5.70
N ASP A 168 -3.27 11.61 5.57
CA ASP A 168 -2.16 10.65 5.54
C ASP A 168 -2.17 9.72 4.31
N GLY A 169 -1.06 9.03 4.07
CA GLY A 169 -1.01 7.99 3.06
C GLY A 169 -1.82 6.76 3.47
N PHE A 170 -1.49 6.20 4.64
CA PHE A 170 -2.18 5.09 5.28
C PHE A 170 -2.52 5.47 6.71
N ASP A 171 -3.76 5.22 7.15
CA ASP A 171 -4.19 5.48 8.52
C ASP A 171 -4.94 4.29 9.14
N PHE A 172 -4.40 3.79 10.26
CA PHE A 172 -4.93 2.69 11.08
C PHE A 172 -5.46 3.14 12.45
N PHE A 173 -5.87 4.40 12.57
CA PHE A 173 -6.34 5.04 13.80
C PHE A 173 -7.37 4.21 14.59
N ASP A 174 -7.17 4.10 15.91
CA ASP A 174 -8.19 3.64 16.88
C ASP A 174 -8.77 2.24 16.61
N SER A 175 -7.94 1.31 16.14
CA SER A 175 -8.33 -0.09 15.94
C SER A 175 -7.42 -1.03 16.75
N PRO A 176 -7.95 -2.08 17.39
CA PRO A 176 -7.13 -3.15 17.97
C PRO A 176 -6.73 -4.21 16.94
N ASP A 177 -7.39 -4.24 15.78
CA ASP A 177 -7.14 -5.23 14.75
C ASP A 177 -5.90 -4.87 13.93
N SER A 178 -5.04 -5.87 13.73
CA SER A 178 -3.81 -5.70 12.96
C SER A 178 -4.09 -5.51 11.48
N VAL A 179 -3.26 -4.67 10.86
CA VAL A 179 -3.24 -4.40 9.43
C VAL A 179 -1.84 -4.70 8.94
N ILE A 180 -1.75 -5.37 7.80
CA ILE A 180 -0.48 -5.76 7.20
C ILE A 180 -0.31 -5.03 5.86
N VAL A 181 0.87 -4.42 5.68
CA VAL A 181 1.25 -3.70 4.48
C VAL A 181 2.57 -4.25 3.94
N TYR A 182 2.58 -4.61 2.66
CA TYR A 182 3.75 -5.07 1.93
C TYR A 182 4.02 -4.20 0.71
N ASP A 183 5.30 -3.97 0.40
CA ASP A 183 5.75 -3.44 -0.89
C ASP A 183 5.10 -2.10 -1.29
N SER A 184 4.70 -1.29 -0.32
CA SER A 184 3.83 -0.13 -0.55
C SER A 184 4.52 1.20 -0.27
N TRP A 185 4.03 2.26 -0.91
CA TRP A 185 4.64 3.58 -0.92
C TRP A 185 3.69 4.63 -0.34
N ALA A 186 4.19 5.52 0.51
CA ALA A 186 3.43 6.65 1.04
C ALA A 186 4.25 7.94 0.98
N PHE A 187 3.86 8.90 0.15
CA PHE A 187 4.68 10.09 -0.08
C PHE A 187 3.92 11.38 -0.36
N ARG A 188 4.48 12.51 0.06
CA ARG A 188 3.89 13.85 -0.13
C ARG A 188 2.43 13.97 0.37
N ASN A 189 2.00 13.14 1.33
CA ASN A 189 0.69 13.31 1.96
C ASN A 189 0.76 14.49 2.94
N GLY A 190 -0.33 15.24 3.15
CA GLY A 190 -0.33 16.47 3.96
C GLY A 190 0.33 17.68 3.32
N VAL A 191 0.65 17.61 2.02
CA VAL A 191 1.11 18.77 1.25
C VAL A 191 -0.11 19.40 0.58
N ASN A 192 -0.29 20.72 0.72
CA ASN A 192 -1.35 21.46 0.04
C ASN A 192 -1.05 21.60 -1.47
N VAL A 193 -1.17 20.50 -2.20
CA VAL A 193 -1.01 20.45 -3.67
C VAL A 193 -2.21 21.02 -4.42
N PHE A 194 -3.31 21.27 -3.72
CA PHE A 194 -4.56 21.78 -4.28
C PHE A 194 -4.54 23.29 -4.51
N GLY A 195 -3.58 24.00 -3.91
CA GLY A 195 -3.51 25.46 -3.99
C GLY A 195 -4.62 26.16 -3.21
N TYR A 196 -5.24 25.47 -2.24
CA TYR A 196 -6.27 26.06 -1.39
C TYR A 196 -5.66 27.06 -0.41
N ALA A 197 -6.47 28.03 0.03
CA ALA A 197 -6.08 28.98 1.06
C ALA A 197 -5.68 28.25 2.36
N ALA A 198 -4.75 28.82 3.13
CA ALA A 198 -4.15 28.14 4.28
C ALA A 198 -5.19 27.73 5.34
N GLU A 199 -6.23 28.53 5.53
CA GLU A 199 -7.35 28.27 6.45
C GLU A 199 -8.27 27.12 6.03
N LEU A 200 -8.10 26.61 4.81
CA LEU A 200 -8.77 25.44 4.25
C LEU A 200 -7.87 24.19 4.22
N PHE A 201 -6.70 24.23 4.86
CA PHE A 201 -5.78 23.10 4.90
C PHE A 201 -5.29 22.82 6.33
N ASP A 202 -5.73 21.69 6.89
CA ASP A 202 -5.46 21.22 8.26
C ASP A 202 -5.11 19.71 8.28
N GLY A 203 -4.44 19.25 7.23
CA GLY A 203 -3.97 17.88 7.10
C GLY A 203 -2.76 17.58 7.98
N ASN A 204 -2.66 16.36 8.54
CA ASN A 204 -1.53 15.96 9.38
C ASN A 204 -0.26 15.72 8.56
N GLY A 205 -0.32 14.90 7.52
CA GLY A 205 0.81 14.64 6.62
C GLY A 205 1.77 13.55 7.08
N ASN A 206 1.27 12.39 7.48
CA ASN A 206 2.09 11.21 7.70
C ASN A 206 2.08 10.28 6.47
N GLY A 207 3.16 9.51 6.30
CA GLY A 207 3.21 8.42 5.33
C GLY A 207 2.34 7.25 5.79
N PHE A 208 2.81 6.52 6.80
CA PHE A 208 2.11 5.41 7.44
C PHE A 208 1.77 5.77 8.89
N LYS A 209 0.52 6.14 9.16
CA LYS A 209 -0.04 6.35 10.50
C LYS A 209 -0.52 4.99 11.06
N MET A 210 0.36 4.34 11.81
CA MET A 210 0.24 2.95 12.24
C MET A 210 -0.48 2.78 13.58
N GLY A 211 -1.58 3.50 13.79
CA GLY A 211 -2.47 3.36 14.95
C GLY A 211 -3.02 4.69 15.44
N GLY A 212 -3.52 4.72 16.68
CA GLY A 212 -4.22 5.88 17.21
C GLY A 212 -4.86 5.64 18.57
N ASN A 213 -5.16 6.71 19.30
CA ASN A 213 -6.04 6.70 20.47
C ASN A 213 -5.68 5.67 21.57
N LYS A 214 -4.41 5.32 21.70
CA LYS A 214 -3.94 4.28 22.65
C LYS A 214 -4.53 2.89 22.40
N ALA A 215 -5.15 2.64 21.26
CA ALA A 215 -5.51 1.29 20.84
C ALA A 215 -4.24 0.43 20.75
N GLN A 216 -4.33 -0.82 21.21
CA GLN A 216 -3.21 -1.75 21.19
C GLN A 216 -3.32 -2.63 19.94
N ALA A 217 -2.60 -2.28 18.87
CA ALA A 217 -2.59 -3.06 17.64
C ALA A 217 -1.17 -3.33 17.14
N ASN A 218 -0.94 -4.56 16.70
CA ASN A 218 0.37 -5.03 16.25
C ASN A 218 0.44 -4.99 14.72
N HIS A 219 0.36 -3.79 14.15
CA HIS A 219 0.44 -3.60 12.69
C HIS A 219 1.82 -3.95 12.15
N ARG A 220 1.88 -4.24 10.85
CA ARG A 220 3.12 -4.61 10.17
C ARG A 220 3.29 -3.88 8.83
N CYS A 221 4.44 -3.26 8.64
CA CYS A 221 4.92 -2.76 7.35
C CYS A 221 6.19 -3.54 6.96
N THR A 222 6.27 -4.01 5.72
CA THR A 222 7.46 -4.69 5.21
C THR A 222 7.76 -4.26 3.78
N ARG A 223 9.01 -3.91 3.48
CA ARG A 223 9.39 -3.33 2.17
C ARG A 223 8.57 -2.10 1.78
N CYS A 224 8.19 -1.32 2.80
CA CYS A 224 7.44 -0.09 2.60
C CYS A 224 8.38 1.11 2.43
N ILE A 225 7.95 2.10 1.65
CA ILE A 225 8.72 3.30 1.34
C ILE A 225 7.92 4.53 1.75
N ALA A 226 8.48 5.39 2.60
CA ALA A 226 7.87 6.67 2.97
C ALA A 226 8.80 7.83 2.64
N PHE A 227 8.35 8.84 1.88
CA PHE A 227 9.20 10.00 1.61
C PHE A 227 8.46 11.32 1.39
N ASP A 228 9.15 12.42 1.66
CA ASP A 228 8.66 13.79 1.48
C ASP A 228 7.28 14.05 2.13
N ASN A 229 6.89 13.30 3.17
CA ASN A 229 5.73 13.63 4.00
C ASN A 229 6.16 14.70 5.03
N PRO A 230 5.39 15.76 5.26
CA PRO A 230 5.78 16.89 6.09
C PRO A 230 5.89 16.54 7.57
N VAL A 231 5.16 15.51 8.04
CA VAL A 231 5.28 14.99 9.40
C VAL A 231 6.08 13.69 9.38
N LYS A 232 5.53 12.53 9.70
CA LYS A 232 6.36 11.32 9.86
C LYS A 232 6.29 10.42 8.64
N GLY A 233 7.40 9.73 8.34
CA GLY A 233 7.38 8.65 7.36
C GLY A 233 6.59 7.45 7.89
N PHE A 234 7.05 6.91 9.02
CA PHE A 234 6.36 5.89 9.82
C PHE A 234 5.98 6.50 11.18
N ASP A 235 4.69 6.54 11.49
CA ASP A 235 4.16 7.12 12.71
C ASP A 235 3.48 6.05 13.59
N GLN A 236 3.95 5.90 14.83
CA GLN A 236 3.25 5.10 15.83
C GLN A 236 1.88 5.67 16.21
N ASN A 237 1.76 7.00 16.19
CA ASN A 237 0.53 7.75 16.51
C ASN A 237 -0.15 7.32 17.83
N ASN A 238 0.63 7.16 18.90
CA ASN A 238 0.13 6.72 20.20
C ASN A 238 -0.52 5.31 20.21
N ASN A 239 -0.24 4.45 19.24
CA ASN A 239 -0.51 3.02 19.36
C ASN A 239 0.25 2.45 20.57
N THR A 240 -0.43 1.65 21.40
CA THR A 240 0.16 1.01 22.59
C THR A 240 0.63 -0.42 22.35
N GLY A 241 0.40 -0.96 21.14
CA GLY A 241 0.83 -2.27 20.67
C GLY A 241 2.22 -2.29 20.02
N GLY A 242 2.73 -3.50 19.83
CA GLY A 242 4.01 -3.76 19.19
C GLY A 242 3.94 -3.69 17.66
N ILE A 243 4.21 -2.51 17.09
CA ILE A 243 4.34 -2.34 15.64
C ILE A 243 5.61 -3.01 15.10
N THR A 244 5.49 -3.70 13.96
CA THR A 244 6.62 -4.26 13.20
C THR A 244 6.89 -3.46 11.93
N VAL A 245 8.12 -2.99 11.74
CA VAL A 245 8.59 -2.36 10.49
C VAL A 245 9.88 -3.04 10.07
N GLU A 246 9.87 -3.69 8.92
CA GLU A 246 11.02 -4.47 8.44
C GLU A 246 11.36 -4.17 6.98
N GLN A 247 12.66 -4.17 6.64
CA GLN A 247 13.15 -3.93 5.28
C GLN A 247 12.53 -2.68 4.63
N SER A 248 12.26 -1.63 5.40
CA SER A 248 11.55 -0.44 4.89
C SER A 248 12.50 0.75 4.79
N LEU A 249 12.15 1.74 3.97
CA LEU A 249 12.94 2.96 3.78
C LEU A 249 12.10 4.20 4.05
N ALA A 250 12.67 5.13 4.82
CA ALA A 250 12.13 6.45 5.02
C ALA A 250 13.14 7.52 4.57
N TYR A 251 12.69 8.46 3.74
CA TYR A 251 13.55 9.46 3.11
C TYR A 251 12.95 10.87 3.13
N ARG A 252 13.67 11.86 3.67
CA ARG A 252 13.25 13.29 3.66
C ARG A 252 11.85 13.58 4.22
N ASN A 253 11.39 12.79 5.19
CA ASN A 253 10.16 13.14 5.91
C ASN A 253 10.47 14.16 7.02
N GLY A 254 9.43 14.87 7.47
CA GLY A 254 9.49 15.72 8.64
C GLY A 254 9.73 17.20 8.37
N SER A 255 9.50 17.70 7.16
CA SER A 255 9.71 19.12 6.83
C SER A 255 8.99 20.10 7.75
N SER A 256 7.89 19.68 8.40
CA SER A 256 7.14 20.41 9.43
C SER A 256 7.59 20.11 10.88
N GLY A 257 8.84 19.66 11.06
CA GLY A 257 9.45 19.48 12.39
C GLY A 257 9.31 18.07 12.98
N ALA A 258 9.21 17.03 12.15
CA ALA A 258 9.15 15.63 12.58
C ALA A 258 10.29 14.79 11.99
N ALA A 259 10.13 13.46 11.92
CA ALA A 259 11.20 12.51 11.62
C ALA A 259 10.78 11.44 10.60
N ASN A 260 11.74 10.66 10.14
CA ASN A 260 11.46 9.50 9.28
C ASN A 260 10.69 8.42 10.05
N TYR A 261 11.15 8.08 11.25
CA TYR A 261 10.52 7.11 12.16
C TYR A 261 10.14 7.79 13.49
N GLY A 262 8.83 7.98 13.71
CA GLY A 262 8.26 8.51 14.95
C GLY A 262 7.63 7.40 15.79
N MET A 263 8.47 6.61 16.48
CA MET A 263 8.10 5.37 17.18
C MET A 263 8.44 5.42 18.69
N GLY A 264 8.39 6.63 19.28
CA GLY A 264 8.85 6.91 20.64
C GLY A 264 7.81 6.85 21.76
N GLY A 265 6.53 6.69 21.43
CA GLY A 265 5.42 6.67 22.38
C GLY A 265 5.40 5.44 23.27
N ALA A 266 4.73 5.56 24.42
CA ALA A 266 4.63 4.48 25.40
C ALA A 266 3.83 3.28 24.86
N LEU A 267 4.30 2.06 25.17
CA LEU A 267 3.63 0.81 24.87
C LEU A 267 3.05 0.17 26.13
N ASN A 268 2.04 -0.68 25.96
CA ASN A 268 1.52 -1.50 27.04
C ASN A 268 2.56 -2.55 27.49
N ALA A 269 2.42 -3.04 28.73
CA ALA A 269 3.31 -4.06 29.27
C ALA A 269 3.38 -5.30 28.36
N GLY A 270 4.60 -5.76 28.07
CA GLY A 270 4.86 -6.91 27.19
C GLY A 270 4.87 -6.58 25.70
N GLN A 271 4.46 -5.38 25.29
CA GLN A 271 4.54 -4.93 23.90
C GLN A 271 5.92 -4.35 23.57
N LYS A 272 6.38 -4.59 22.36
CA LYS A 272 7.61 -4.03 21.81
C LYS A 272 7.47 -3.78 20.32
N HIS A 273 8.07 -2.70 19.83
CA HIS A 273 8.28 -2.57 18.39
C HIS A 273 9.32 -3.58 17.91
N HIS A 274 9.17 -4.06 16.68
CA HIS A 274 10.17 -4.87 16.00
C HIS A 274 10.64 -4.12 14.75
N LEU A 275 11.84 -3.58 14.80
CA LEU A 275 12.40 -2.73 13.76
C LEU A 275 13.66 -3.40 13.21
N ARG A 276 13.60 -3.94 11.99
CA ARG A 276 14.73 -4.68 11.40
C ARG A 276 15.03 -4.30 9.96
N ASN A 277 16.32 -4.22 9.60
CA ASN A 277 16.77 -4.00 8.21
C ASN A 277 16.24 -2.70 7.57
N ASN A 278 15.90 -1.68 8.36
CA ASN A 278 15.32 -0.45 7.83
C ASN A 278 16.39 0.59 7.46
N ILE A 279 16.08 1.44 6.49
CA ILE A 279 16.87 2.63 6.11
C ILE A 279 16.12 3.87 6.57
N SER A 280 16.77 4.68 7.40
CA SER A 280 16.42 6.09 7.59
C SER A 280 17.47 6.97 6.92
N TYR A 281 17.04 7.86 6.02
CA TYR A 281 17.95 8.77 5.34
C TYR A 281 17.38 10.19 5.18
N LYS A 282 18.21 11.20 5.44
CA LYS A 282 17.87 12.64 5.30
C LYS A 282 16.54 13.07 5.97
N GLY A 283 16.13 12.42 7.06
CA GLY A 283 14.99 12.89 7.87
C GLY A 283 15.29 14.27 8.47
N LYS A 284 14.26 15.13 8.63
CA LYS A 284 14.46 16.49 9.14
C LYS A 284 15.02 16.50 10.56
N ASN A 285 14.42 15.72 11.45
CA ASN A 285 14.88 15.50 12.82
C ASN A 285 15.32 14.04 13.01
N ALA A 286 15.99 13.79 14.13
CA ALA A 286 16.36 12.43 14.54
C ALA A 286 15.12 11.55 14.72
N ASP A 287 15.28 10.28 14.36
CA ASP A 287 14.27 9.27 14.62
C ASP A 287 14.08 9.04 16.12
N SER A 288 12.87 8.60 16.49
CA SER A 288 12.47 8.41 17.87
C SER A 288 11.97 6.98 18.07
N PHE A 289 12.48 6.30 19.10
CA PHE A 289 12.15 4.92 19.40
C PHE A 289 11.92 4.74 20.91
N GLY A 290 10.82 4.06 21.27
CA GLY A 290 10.54 3.73 22.66
C GLY A 290 11.59 2.78 23.22
N SER A 291 11.89 2.87 24.52
CA SER A 291 12.94 2.09 25.18
C SER A 291 12.71 0.57 25.15
N SER A 292 11.47 0.11 25.01
CA SER A 292 11.12 -1.30 24.85
C SER A 292 11.26 -1.84 23.42
N SER A 293 11.57 -0.99 22.44
CA SER A 293 11.67 -1.37 21.03
C SER A 293 12.83 -2.33 20.80
N GLU A 294 12.57 -3.44 20.12
CA GLU A 294 13.60 -4.32 19.58
C GLU A 294 14.08 -3.78 18.23
N GLN A 295 15.34 -3.37 18.17
CA GLN A 295 15.95 -2.80 16.97
C GLN A 295 17.14 -3.65 16.55
N LYS A 296 17.19 -4.09 15.28
CA LYS A 296 18.27 -4.93 14.76
C LYS A 296 18.62 -4.55 13.33
N THR A 297 19.90 -4.40 13.02
CA THR A 297 20.39 -4.20 11.63
C THR A 297 19.70 -3.08 10.85
N ASN A 298 19.36 -1.96 11.51
CA ASN A 298 18.83 -0.76 10.86
C ASN A 298 19.96 0.24 10.62
N SER A 299 19.79 1.15 9.66
CA SER A 299 20.84 2.11 9.29
C SER A 299 21.30 3.01 10.44
N TRP A 300 20.45 3.22 11.45
CA TRP A 300 20.75 4.06 12.62
C TRP A 300 21.39 3.31 13.80
N ASN A 301 21.48 1.96 13.76
CA ASN A 301 22.00 1.18 14.89
C ASN A 301 23.09 0.17 14.51
N ILE A 302 23.61 0.25 13.28
CA ILE A 302 24.81 -0.48 12.84
C ILE A 302 25.86 0.50 12.29
N SER A 303 27.09 0.01 12.15
CA SER A 303 28.22 0.80 11.62
C SER A 303 28.15 0.99 10.10
N VAL A 304 27.12 1.69 9.62
CA VAL A 304 26.98 2.18 8.25
C VAL A 304 26.76 3.68 8.25
N THR A 305 27.12 4.36 7.17
CA THR A 305 26.77 5.77 6.96
C THR A 305 26.09 5.86 5.61
N VAL A 306 24.77 6.04 5.63
CA VAL A 306 23.98 6.17 4.40
C VAL A 306 24.36 7.47 3.69
N SER A 307 24.56 7.38 2.38
CA SER A 307 24.94 8.50 1.51
C SER A 307 24.13 8.47 0.21
N ASP A 308 24.22 9.54 -0.58
CA ASP A 308 23.57 9.57 -1.90
C ASP A 308 24.18 8.53 -2.85
N ASP A 309 25.46 8.19 -2.66
CA ASP A 309 26.20 7.20 -3.48
C ASP A 309 25.74 5.76 -3.24
N ASP A 310 24.97 5.49 -2.19
CA ASP A 310 24.39 4.18 -1.93
C ASP A 310 23.23 3.84 -2.87
N PHE A 311 22.66 4.83 -3.55
CA PHE A 311 21.45 4.65 -4.36
C PHE A 311 21.73 4.86 -5.86
N GLU A 312 21.03 4.12 -6.70
CA GLU A 312 21.03 4.34 -8.16
C GLU A 312 20.32 5.64 -8.54
N SER A 313 19.27 6.02 -7.81
CA SER A 313 18.57 7.29 -7.95
C SER A 313 17.83 7.69 -6.67
N LEU A 314 17.82 8.99 -6.39
CA LEU A 314 16.99 9.65 -5.38
C LEU A 314 16.03 10.67 -6.01
N ASP A 315 15.84 10.60 -7.32
CA ASP A 315 14.87 11.41 -8.07
C ASP A 315 13.45 10.91 -7.78
N THR A 316 12.75 11.63 -6.90
CA THR A 316 11.41 11.25 -6.45
C THR A 316 10.31 11.49 -7.47
N SER A 317 10.61 12.11 -8.63
CA SER A 317 9.66 12.18 -9.75
C SER A 317 9.33 10.80 -10.33
N LEU A 318 10.22 9.82 -10.13
CA LEU A 318 10.03 8.43 -10.57
C LEU A 318 8.96 7.68 -9.76
N ALA A 319 8.46 8.21 -8.64
CA ALA A 319 7.48 7.50 -7.81
C ALA A 319 6.07 7.46 -8.42
N THR A 320 5.74 8.43 -9.28
CA THR A 320 4.41 8.61 -9.89
C THR A 320 4.35 8.20 -11.36
N ILE A 321 5.41 7.59 -11.90
CA ILE A 321 5.31 7.03 -13.25
C ILE A 321 4.22 5.96 -13.31
N ALA A 322 3.63 5.78 -14.49
CA ALA A 322 2.53 4.84 -14.69
C ALA A 322 2.95 3.42 -14.27
N ARG A 323 2.03 2.69 -13.65
CA ARG A 323 2.21 1.25 -13.42
C ARG A 323 2.38 0.52 -14.75
N ASN A 324 3.00 -0.65 -14.68
CA ASN A 324 3.05 -1.57 -15.80
C ASN A 324 1.61 -1.97 -16.21
N ALA A 325 1.45 -2.48 -17.44
CA ALA A 325 0.13 -2.88 -17.96
C ALA A 325 -0.56 -3.97 -17.12
N ASP A 326 0.21 -4.79 -16.41
CA ASP A 326 -0.26 -5.81 -15.45
C ASP A 326 -0.62 -5.25 -14.06
N GLY A 327 -0.41 -3.94 -13.84
CA GLY A 327 -0.64 -3.22 -12.60
C GLY A 327 0.51 -3.25 -11.60
N LEU A 328 1.59 -3.99 -11.89
CA LEU A 328 2.76 -4.01 -11.02
C LEU A 328 3.41 -2.63 -10.95
N LEU A 329 4.13 -2.39 -9.84
CA LEU A 329 4.93 -1.17 -9.74
C LEU A 329 6.00 -1.21 -10.84
N PRO A 330 6.21 -0.10 -11.54
CA PRO A 330 7.16 -0.05 -12.62
C PRO A 330 8.57 -0.16 -12.03
N TYR A 331 9.45 -0.89 -12.72
CA TYR A 331 10.85 -0.94 -12.32
C TYR A 331 11.48 0.44 -12.54
N THR A 332 11.83 1.10 -11.44
CA THR A 332 12.60 2.35 -11.47
C THR A 332 13.89 2.19 -10.68
N LYS A 333 14.83 3.11 -10.92
CA LYS A 333 16.07 3.22 -10.15
C LYS A 333 15.88 3.87 -8.77
N LEU A 334 14.69 4.41 -8.50
CA LEU A 334 14.41 5.16 -7.27
C LEU A 334 14.58 4.26 -6.05
N PHE A 335 15.47 4.68 -5.14
CA PHE A 335 15.81 3.98 -3.89
C PHE A 335 16.45 2.59 -4.05
N ARG A 336 16.79 2.16 -5.27
CA ARG A 336 17.55 0.92 -5.46
C ARG A 336 19.00 1.12 -5.05
N LEU A 337 19.59 0.12 -4.42
CA LEU A 337 20.99 0.17 -4.01
C LEU A 337 21.90 0.11 -5.24
N LYS A 338 22.96 0.92 -5.23
CA LYS A 338 24.01 0.91 -6.25
C LYS A 338 25.05 -0.16 -5.92
N LYS A 339 25.72 -0.68 -6.96
CA LYS A 339 26.86 -1.58 -6.79
C LYS A 339 27.88 -1.01 -5.81
N GLY A 340 28.23 -1.77 -4.78
CA GLY A 340 29.21 -1.37 -3.77
C GLY A 340 28.63 -0.50 -2.65
N SER A 341 27.31 -0.30 -2.61
CA SER A 341 26.65 0.34 -1.47
C SER A 341 27.02 -0.34 -0.16
N VAL A 342 27.20 0.46 0.90
CA VAL A 342 27.50 -0.04 2.24
C VAL A 342 26.30 -0.73 2.90
N LEU A 343 25.13 -0.67 2.26
CA LEU A 343 23.85 -1.22 2.73
C LEU A 343 23.60 -2.66 2.24
N ILE A 344 24.42 -3.13 1.31
CA ILE A 344 24.34 -4.49 0.76
C ILE A 344 24.89 -5.49 1.78
N ASP A 345 24.23 -6.64 1.92
CA ASP A 345 24.65 -7.75 2.79
C ASP A 345 24.79 -7.37 4.28
N LYS A 346 23.99 -6.42 4.75
CA LYS A 346 24.09 -5.87 6.13
C LYS A 346 22.90 -6.18 7.02
N GLY A 347 21.84 -6.73 6.46
CA GLY A 347 20.63 -7.11 7.16
C GLY A 347 20.79 -8.39 7.99
N THR A 348 19.79 -8.65 8.82
CA THR A 348 19.60 -9.94 9.47
C THR A 348 18.54 -10.73 8.71
N GLU A 349 18.70 -12.05 8.63
CA GLU A 349 17.65 -12.92 8.07
C GLU A 349 16.33 -12.75 8.82
N ILE A 350 15.27 -12.42 8.08
CA ILE A 350 13.90 -12.23 8.60
C ILE A 350 12.86 -13.06 7.84
N GLY A 351 13.31 -14.05 7.07
CA GLY A 351 12.45 -15.00 6.35
C GLY A 351 12.05 -14.60 4.92
N PHE A 352 12.66 -13.56 4.35
CA PHE A 352 12.57 -13.25 2.91
C PHE A 352 13.81 -13.77 2.17
N ASP A 353 13.60 -14.09 0.89
CA ASP A 353 14.71 -14.41 -0.02
C ASP A 353 15.62 -13.19 -0.17
N TYR A 354 16.91 -13.45 -0.35
CA TYR A 354 17.94 -12.42 -0.49
C TYR A 354 19.08 -12.91 -1.38
N VAL A 355 19.93 -12.00 -1.86
CA VAL A 355 21.06 -12.30 -2.74
C VAL A 355 22.34 -11.97 -2.01
N GLY A 356 23.29 -12.91 -1.98
CA GLY A 356 24.58 -12.73 -1.32
C GLY A 356 24.68 -13.48 0.00
N SER A 357 25.31 -12.85 0.98
CA SER A 357 25.61 -13.41 2.31
C SER A 357 24.57 -13.07 3.38
N ALA A 358 23.82 -11.98 3.22
CA ALA A 358 22.73 -11.56 4.11
C ALA A 358 21.74 -10.66 3.36
N PRO A 359 20.51 -10.43 3.87
CA PRO A 359 19.60 -9.46 3.26
C PRO A 359 20.20 -8.07 3.18
N ASP A 360 19.81 -7.30 2.18
CA ASP A 360 20.14 -5.88 2.14
C ASP A 360 19.30 -5.09 3.15
N LEU A 361 19.81 -3.92 3.56
CA LEU A 361 18.96 -2.95 4.24
C LEU A 361 17.99 -2.33 3.23
N GLY A 362 16.78 -2.07 3.68
CA GLY A 362 15.75 -1.40 2.91
C GLY A 362 14.89 -2.32 2.05
N PRO A 363 14.08 -1.73 1.16
CA PRO A 363 12.97 -2.40 0.49
C PRO A 363 13.37 -3.19 -0.76
N TYR A 364 14.56 -2.95 -1.29
CA TYR A 364 15.02 -3.56 -2.54
C TYR A 364 16.32 -4.31 -2.32
N GLU A 365 16.31 -5.56 -2.73
CA GLU A 365 17.49 -6.40 -2.73
C GLU A 365 18.35 -6.12 -3.97
N TYR A 366 19.63 -5.85 -3.78
CA TYR A 366 20.60 -5.65 -4.83
C TYR A 366 20.88 -6.96 -5.57
N GLY A 367 20.89 -6.92 -6.90
CA GLY A 367 21.12 -8.10 -7.72
C GLY A 367 19.93 -9.05 -7.82
N GLU A 368 18.79 -8.72 -7.20
CA GLU A 368 17.52 -9.35 -7.52
C GLU A 368 17.15 -8.99 -8.97
N ILE A 369 16.98 -10.01 -9.81
CA ILE A 369 16.56 -9.82 -11.19
C ILE A 369 15.09 -9.44 -11.15
N ALA A 370 14.76 -8.22 -11.56
CA ALA A 370 13.37 -7.82 -11.78
C ALA A 370 12.74 -8.81 -12.77
N ALA A 371 11.57 -9.34 -12.44
CA ALA A 371 10.78 -10.10 -13.38
C ALA A 371 10.39 -9.16 -14.54
N GLU A 372 11.18 -9.16 -15.61
CA GLU A 372 10.83 -8.45 -16.83
C GLU A 372 9.53 -9.05 -17.39
N SER A 373 8.51 -8.21 -17.57
CA SER A 373 7.35 -8.57 -18.37
C SER A 373 7.83 -8.65 -19.83
N SER A 374 8.10 -9.86 -20.30
CA SER A 374 8.41 -10.06 -21.72
C SER A 374 7.16 -9.74 -22.54
N SER A 375 7.11 -8.56 -23.15
CA SER A 375 6.19 -8.29 -24.25
C SER A 375 6.68 -9.06 -25.47
N SER A 376 6.26 -10.32 -25.61
CA SER A 376 6.38 -11.00 -26.89
C SER A 376 5.32 -10.44 -27.82
N GLU A 377 5.74 -9.58 -28.75
CA GLU A 377 4.98 -9.32 -29.97
C GLU A 377 4.69 -10.67 -30.64
N VAL A 378 3.41 -11.03 -30.71
CA VAL A 378 2.96 -12.17 -31.49
C VAL A 378 2.96 -11.73 -32.95
N SER A 379 4.09 -11.93 -33.62
CA SER A 379 4.16 -12.02 -35.08
C SER A 379 3.54 -13.35 -35.51
N SER A 380 2.49 -13.27 -36.32
CA SER A 380 1.82 -14.41 -36.90
C SER A 380 2.68 -15.08 -37.97
N SER A 381 3.13 -16.31 -37.74
CA SER A 381 3.18 -17.34 -38.79
C SER A 381 3.46 -18.75 -38.23
N SER A 382 2.59 -19.68 -38.66
CA SER A 382 2.71 -21.13 -38.77
C SER A 382 3.72 -21.93 -37.92
N ALA A 383 3.15 -22.79 -37.08
CA ALA A 383 3.54 -24.18 -36.77
C ALA A 383 5.00 -24.62 -37.00
N ALA A 384 5.79 -24.71 -35.92
CA ALA A 384 6.76 -25.78 -35.69
C ALA A 384 7.18 -25.84 -34.21
N THR A 385 7.05 -27.01 -33.59
CA THR A 385 7.54 -27.32 -32.25
C THR A 385 9.07 -27.14 -32.18
N THR A 386 9.55 -26.19 -31.37
CA THR A 386 10.97 -26.12 -31.00
C THR A 386 11.13 -26.07 -29.49
N VAL A 387 11.66 -27.14 -28.92
CA VAL A 387 12.09 -27.23 -27.52
C VAL A 387 13.41 -26.46 -27.37
N ILE A 388 13.39 -25.31 -26.71
CA ILE A 388 14.62 -24.61 -26.30
C ILE A 388 14.92 -24.97 -24.84
N ARG A 389 15.81 -25.96 -24.64
CA ARG A 389 16.49 -26.17 -23.36
C ARG A 389 17.61 -25.13 -23.22
N ARG A 390 17.52 -24.20 -22.26
CA ARG A 390 18.68 -23.38 -21.87
C ARG A 390 19.46 -24.07 -20.74
N ARG A 391 20.75 -24.25 -21.00
CA ARG A 391 21.77 -24.79 -20.07
C ARG A 391 21.90 -23.89 -18.85
N VAL A 392 21.86 -24.51 -17.68
CA VAL A 392 22.28 -23.92 -16.40
C VAL A 392 23.81 -24.03 -16.31
N ALA A 393 24.51 -22.91 -16.11
CA ALA A 393 25.91 -22.90 -15.69
C ALA A 393 26.01 -23.21 -14.18
N PRO A 394 27.07 -23.88 -13.71
CA PRO A 394 27.06 -24.60 -12.43
C PRO A 394 27.33 -23.73 -11.20
N ALA A 395 26.65 -24.10 -10.12
CA ALA A 395 26.98 -23.95 -8.70
C ALA A 395 27.36 -22.56 -8.19
N ASP A 396 26.36 -21.85 -7.67
CA ASP A 396 26.55 -21.12 -6.41
C ASP A 396 25.55 -21.67 -5.38
N ARG A 397 26.00 -21.83 -4.14
CA ARG A 397 25.32 -22.65 -3.11
C ARG A 397 23.98 -22.03 -2.70
N ARG A 398 22.92 -22.33 -3.46
CA ARG A 398 21.53 -22.15 -3.03
C ARG A 398 21.30 -23.05 -1.82
N LYS A 399 21.24 -22.48 -0.61
CA LYS A 399 20.57 -23.15 0.51
C LYS A 399 19.08 -23.15 0.20
N VAL A 400 18.62 -24.19 -0.51
CA VAL A 400 17.19 -24.39 -0.73
C VAL A 400 16.60 -25.02 0.52
N ALA A 401 15.85 -24.25 1.31
CA ALA A 401 14.96 -24.73 2.37
C ALA A 401 13.86 -23.68 2.66
N PRO A 402 12.73 -24.08 3.27
CA PRO A 402 11.40 -24.21 2.67
C PRO A 402 10.56 -22.92 2.57
N ARG A 403 9.61 -22.91 1.62
CA ARG A 403 8.63 -21.83 1.40
C ARG A 403 7.53 -21.84 2.47
N PHE A 404 7.23 -20.68 3.04
CA PHE A 404 6.20 -20.49 4.07
C PHE A 404 5.00 -19.70 3.53
N ASN A 405 3.77 -20.13 3.87
CA ASN A 405 2.58 -19.28 3.78
C ASN A 405 2.46 -18.42 5.05
N ALA A 406 1.49 -17.49 5.07
CA ALA A 406 1.24 -16.53 6.16
C ALA A 406 0.85 -17.13 7.53
N LEU A 407 1.06 -18.43 7.76
CA LEU A 407 1.02 -19.10 9.07
C LEU A 407 2.34 -19.82 9.45
N GLY A 408 3.45 -19.63 8.73
CA GLY A 408 4.74 -20.19 9.13
C GLY A 408 4.84 -21.73 9.05
N ARG A 409 4.13 -22.38 8.10
CA ARG A 409 4.35 -23.80 7.77
C ARG A 409 4.85 -24.03 6.35
N SER A 410 5.77 -24.98 6.23
CA SER A 410 6.51 -25.38 5.03
C SER A 410 5.61 -26.10 4.01
N VAL A 411 5.65 -25.72 2.73
CA VAL A 411 4.95 -26.42 1.63
C VAL A 411 5.91 -26.74 0.48
N LYS A 412 5.83 -27.97 -0.06
CA LYS A 412 6.65 -28.49 -1.17
C LYS A 412 5.97 -28.32 -2.54
N SER A 413 6.83 -28.14 -3.56
CA SER A 413 6.63 -28.31 -5.01
C SER A 413 6.27 -27.08 -5.85
N ALA A 414 6.73 -27.14 -7.10
CA ALA A 414 6.85 -26.06 -8.06
C ALA A 414 5.68 -26.07 -9.05
N GLU A 415 4.94 -24.96 -9.09
CA GLU A 415 4.03 -24.61 -10.18
C GLU A 415 4.24 -23.12 -10.56
N PRO A 416 3.98 -22.75 -11.82
CA PRO A 416 4.08 -21.37 -12.28
C PRO A 416 3.04 -20.48 -11.59
N PHE A 417 3.44 -19.24 -11.34
CA PHE A 417 2.74 -18.17 -10.62
C PHE A 417 1.22 -18.19 -10.81
N ARG A 418 0.50 -18.67 -9.78
CA ARG A 418 -0.91 -18.38 -9.52
C ARG A 418 -0.97 -17.70 -8.16
N TRP A 419 -1.60 -16.53 -8.07
CA TRP A 419 -2.01 -15.97 -6.79
C TRP A 419 -3.14 -16.84 -6.21
N SER A 420 -2.80 -18.02 -5.66
CA SER A 420 -3.73 -18.77 -4.83
C SER A 420 -3.56 -18.29 -3.40
N VAL A 421 -4.30 -17.24 -3.04
CA VAL A 421 -4.53 -16.91 -1.63
C VAL A 421 -5.59 -17.90 -1.15
N SER A 422 -5.17 -19.08 -0.70
CA SER A 422 -6.04 -20.02 -0.02
C SER A 422 -6.11 -19.65 1.46
N TRP A 423 -7.21 -19.02 1.87
CA TRP A 423 -7.73 -19.08 3.23
C TRP A 423 -9.15 -19.63 3.08
N PHE A 424 -9.37 -20.79 3.69
CA PHE A 424 -10.61 -21.59 3.78
C PHE A 424 -11.78 -21.28 2.84
#